data_AF-A0A800F2S2-F1
#
_entry.id   AF-A0A800F2S2-F1
#
_cell.length_a   1.000
_cell.length_b   1.000
_cell.length_c   1.000
_cell.angle_alpha   90.00
_cell.angle_beta   90.00
_cell.angle_gamma   90.00
#
_symmetry.space_group_name_H-M   'P 1'
#
loop_
_entity.id
_entity.type
_entity.pdbx_description
1 polymer ?
#
loop_
_entity_poly.entity_id
_entity_poly.type
_entity_poly.pdbx_seq_one_letter_code
_entity_poly.pdbx_strand_id
1 'polypeptide(L)'
;NGLKLYYAKDGKAGGTWLGMSGHKRLICLMNGAFDFYFPDPPYKKSRGLVLLDVLSIKDSLIKLNDFEGIEPFTMIIIEWSSGLELFELRWDGVKKHLKKLENKAQLWSSSSLYNETVKNKRQGLFNSWLKNNSEYNEHEIMQFHHLETDDPKNGIRMKRDLFCSVSLSCIKKINNNISWTYKDLISDKEYVESLKL
;
A
#
# COMPACT_ATOMS: atom_id res chain seq x y z
N ASN A 1 13.77 -19.59 -9.74
CA ASN A 1 13.25 -18.75 -10.84
C ASN A 1 14.01 -17.43 -11.06
N GLY A 2 15.03 -17.06 -10.28
CA GLY A 2 15.90 -15.91 -10.59
C GLY A 2 15.24 -14.51 -10.55
N LEU A 3 13.93 -14.42 -10.32
CA LEU A 3 13.19 -13.17 -10.20
C LEU A 3 13.63 -12.43 -8.95
N LYS A 4 14.07 -11.17 -9.12
CA LYS A 4 14.39 -10.28 -8.01
C LYS A 4 13.09 -9.71 -7.42
N LEU A 5 12.96 -9.82 -6.11
CA LEU A 5 11.93 -9.17 -5.31
C LEU A 5 12.59 -8.20 -4.35
N TYR A 6 12.04 -6.99 -4.25
CA TYR A 6 12.45 -5.98 -3.28
C TYR A 6 11.23 -5.65 -2.42
N TYR A 7 11.33 -5.82 -1.11
CA TYR A 7 10.18 -5.65 -0.23
C TYR A 7 10.59 -5.36 1.22
N ALA A 8 9.71 -4.70 1.96
CA ALA A 8 9.88 -4.48 3.40
C ALA A 8 9.48 -5.76 4.14
N LYS A 9 10.44 -6.52 4.64
CA LYS A 9 10.16 -7.79 5.31
C LYS A 9 9.46 -7.56 6.65
N ASP A 10 8.29 -8.17 6.82
CA ASP A 10 7.56 -8.16 8.10
C ASP A 10 8.08 -9.28 9.02
N GLY A 11 8.42 -8.92 10.25
CA GLY A 11 9.31 -9.66 11.16
C GLY A 11 8.76 -10.96 11.74
N LYS A 12 7.48 -11.29 11.58
CA LYS A 12 6.88 -12.50 12.19
C LYS A 12 6.51 -13.62 11.22
N ALA A 13 6.01 -13.30 10.03
CA ALA A 13 5.47 -14.30 9.09
C ALA A 13 6.26 -14.39 7.76
N GLY A 14 7.36 -13.63 7.63
CA GLY A 14 8.18 -13.61 6.41
C GLY A 14 7.50 -12.99 5.18
N GLY A 15 6.29 -12.42 5.35
CA GLY A 15 5.57 -11.69 4.32
C GLY A 15 5.96 -10.21 4.23
N THR A 16 5.18 -9.44 3.49
CA THR A 16 5.37 -7.99 3.34
C THR A 16 4.04 -7.29 3.05
N TRP A 17 3.96 -6.00 3.37
CA TRP A 17 2.83 -5.13 3.01
C TRP A 17 3.16 -4.21 1.82
N LEU A 18 4.41 -4.14 1.39
CA LEU A 18 4.86 -3.33 0.26
C LEU A 18 6.05 -4.00 -0.42
N GLY A 19 5.97 -4.16 -1.75
CA GLY A 19 7.08 -4.70 -2.51
C GLY A 19 6.98 -4.45 -4.00
N MET A 20 8.07 -4.77 -4.67
CA MET A 20 8.22 -4.68 -6.12
C MET A 20 8.98 -5.90 -6.66
N SER A 21 8.81 -6.18 -7.94
CA SER A 21 9.47 -7.30 -8.60
C SER A 21 10.10 -6.93 -9.93
N GLY A 22 11.02 -7.79 -10.39
CA GLY A 22 11.59 -7.78 -11.74
C GLY A 22 10.58 -7.85 -12.89
N HIS A 23 9.30 -8.07 -12.59
CA HIS A 23 8.21 -7.99 -13.57
C HIS A 23 7.69 -6.56 -13.77
N LYS A 24 8.40 -5.54 -13.27
CA LYS A 24 7.98 -4.12 -13.38
C LYS A 24 6.61 -3.90 -12.73
N ARG A 25 6.48 -4.44 -11.51
CA ARG A 25 5.26 -4.42 -10.69
C ARG A 25 5.61 -3.92 -9.29
N LEU A 26 4.75 -3.08 -8.73
CA LEU A 26 4.74 -2.65 -7.33
C LEU A 26 3.38 -2.97 -6.73
N ILE A 27 3.36 -3.46 -5.50
CA ILE A 27 2.14 -3.79 -4.77
C ILE A 27 2.22 -3.22 -3.36
N CYS A 28 1.19 -2.49 -2.96
CA CYS A 28 0.93 -2.12 -1.57
C CYS A 28 -0.33 -2.84 -1.10
N LEU A 29 -0.28 -3.45 0.08
CA LEU A 29 -1.39 -4.18 0.69
C LEU A 29 -1.90 -3.46 1.94
N MET A 30 -3.21 -3.36 2.03
CA MET A 30 -3.94 -2.84 3.19
C MET A 30 -4.91 -3.89 3.72
N ASN A 31 -5.23 -3.78 5.01
CA ASN A 31 -6.14 -4.70 5.68
C ASN A 31 -7.60 -4.40 5.31
N GLY A 32 -8.36 -5.46 5.05
CA GLY A 32 -9.78 -5.37 4.71
C GLY A 32 -10.04 -4.96 3.26
N ALA A 33 -11.30 -5.16 2.85
CA ALA A 33 -11.78 -4.83 1.51
C ALA A 33 -12.55 -3.49 1.51
N PHE A 34 -13.81 -3.49 1.95
CA PHE A 34 -14.69 -2.32 1.88
C PHE A 34 -14.99 -1.76 3.28
N ASP A 35 -15.42 -2.64 4.16
CA ASP A 35 -15.88 -2.33 5.51
C ASP A 35 -15.03 -3.01 6.57
N PHE A 36 -15.38 -2.76 7.83
CA PHE A 36 -14.90 -3.55 8.95
C PHE A 36 -15.39 -4.99 8.82
N TYR A 37 -14.57 -5.94 9.22
CA TYR A 37 -14.88 -7.36 9.22
C TYR A 37 -14.40 -7.99 10.52
N PHE A 38 -15.07 -9.05 10.95
CA PHE A 38 -14.61 -9.88 12.06
C PHE A 38 -13.59 -10.89 11.52
N PRO A 39 -12.38 -10.99 12.10
CA PRO A 39 -11.43 -12.03 11.73
C PRO A 39 -12.01 -13.43 12.01
N ASP A 40 -11.81 -14.36 11.06
CA ASP A 40 -12.27 -15.74 11.13
C ASP A 40 -11.12 -16.73 10.87
N PRO A 41 -10.17 -16.88 11.84
CA PRO A 41 -9.10 -17.87 11.72
C PRO A 41 -9.63 -19.30 11.88
N PRO A 42 -9.00 -20.32 11.27
CA PRO A 42 -7.65 -20.27 10.69
C PRO A 42 -7.60 -19.89 9.20
N TYR A 43 -6.64 -19.05 8.84
CA TYR A 43 -6.35 -18.69 7.44
C TYR A 43 -5.29 -19.61 6.83
N LYS A 44 -5.46 -19.97 5.55
CA LYS A 44 -4.55 -20.86 4.81
C LYS A 44 -3.16 -20.23 4.59
N LYS A 45 -3.10 -18.90 4.42
CA LYS A 45 -1.86 -18.15 4.18
C LYS A 45 -2.02 -16.70 4.64
N SER A 46 -0.92 -16.09 5.11
CA SER A 46 -0.93 -14.68 5.49
C SER A 46 -1.01 -13.76 4.27
N ARG A 47 -1.71 -12.63 4.41
CA ARG A 47 -1.82 -11.61 3.35
C ARG A 47 -0.47 -11.16 2.81
N GLY A 48 0.54 -11.04 3.69
CA GLY A 48 1.87 -10.65 3.27
C GLY A 48 2.60 -11.70 2.41
N LEU A 49 2.29 -12.99 2.57
CA LEU A 49 2.78 -14.03 1.67
C LEU A 49 1.99 -14.03 0.34
N VAL A 50 0.69 -13.72 0.38
CA VAL A 50 -0.10 -13.54 -0.85
C VAL A 50 0.49 -12.41 -1.70
N LEU A 51 0.90 -11.29 -1.09
CA LEU A 51 1.59 -10.20 -1.81
C LEU A 51 2.84 -10.73 -2.55
N LEU A 52 3.68 -11.54 -1.89
CA LEU A 52 4.88 -12.13 -2.50
C LEU A 52 4.55 -13.09 -3.65
N ASP A 53 3.48 -13.88 -3.51
CA ASP A 53 3.00 -14.73 -4.61
C ASP A 53 2.62 -13.85 -5.80
N VAL A 54 1.80 -12.82 -5.59
CA VAL A 54 1.33 -11.90 -6.65
C VAL A 54 2.49 -11.16 -7.31
N LEU A 55 3.52 -10.74 -6.57
CA LEU A 55 4.72 -10.15 -7.16
C LEU A 55 5.49 -11.12 -8.06
N SER A 56 5.39 -12.42 -7.81
CA SER A 56 6.16 -13.46 -8.49
C SER A 56 5.51 -14.00 -9.77
N ILE A 57 4.24 -13.65 -10.01
CA ILE A 57 3.49 -14.18 -11.17
C ILE A 57 3.76 -13.30 -12.39
N LYS A 58 4.08 -13.94 -13.51
CA LYS A 58 4.22 -13.26 -14.81
C LYS A 58 2.87 -12.94 -15.46
N ASP A 59 1.85 -13.75 -15.16
CA ASP A 59 0.51 -13.63 -15.72
C ASP A 59 -0.26 -12.39 -15.23
N SER A 60 -1.31 -12.05 -15.97
CA SER A 60 -2.25 -10.98 -15.64
C SER A 60 -2.95 -11.23 -14.29
N LEU A 61 -3.14 -10.16 -13.52
CA LEU A 61 -3.89 -10.13 -12.26
C LEU A 61 -5.32 -10.67 -12.38
N ILE A 62 -5.88 -10.65 -13.60
CA ILE A 62 -7.20 -11.18 -13.90
C ILE A 62 -7.27 -12.70 -13.63
N LYS A 63 -6.15 -13.42 -13.82
CA LYS A 63 -6.08 -14.88 -13.65
C LYS A 63 -5.92 -15.34 -12.19
N LEU A 64 -5.61 -14.43 -11.26
CA LEU A 64 -5.54 -14.71 -9.83
C LEU A 64 -6.94 -14.91 -9.28
N ASN A 65 -7.40 -16.14 -9.12
CA ASN A 65 -8.81 -16.41 -8.77
C ASN A 65 -9.01 -17.08 -7.42
N ASP A 66 -7.95 -17.57 -6.77
CA ASP A 66 -8.09 -18.28 -5.50
C ASP A 66 -7.43 -17.50 -4.35
N PHE A 67 -8.26 -16.82 -3.59
CA PHE A 67 -7.93 -16.25 -2.29
C PHE A 67 -8.79 -16.90 -1.19
N GLU A 68 -9.36 -18.08 -1.46
CA GLU A 68 -10.24 -18.76 -0.53
C GLU A 68 -9.48 -19.17 0.74
N GLY A 69 -10.00 -18.79 1.91
CA GLY A 69 -9.31 -18.99 3.18
C GLY A 69 -8.18 -18.00 3.45
N ILE A 70 -8.11 -16.89 2.70
CA ILE A 70 -7.27 -15.73 3.00
C ILE A 70 -8.13 -14.63 3.65
N GLU A 71 -7.60 -14.01 4.69
CA GLU A 71 -8.22 -12.85 5.34
C GLU A 71 -8.46 -11.68 4.36
N PRO A 72 -9.59 -10.95 4.44
CA PRO A 72 -9.88 -9.83 3.55
C PRO A 72 -8.75 -8.79 3.43
N PHE A 73 -8.54 -8.30 2.20
CA PHE A 73 -7.46 -7.37 1.89
C PHE A 73 -7.77 -6.48 0.69
N THR A 74 -7.02 -5.39 0.59
CA THR A 74 -6.96 -4.51 -0.58
C THR A 74 -5.52 -4.45 -1.06
N MET A 75 -5.29 -4.65 -2.36
CA MET A 75 -4.01 -4.43 -3.02
C MET A 75 -4.13 -3.28 -4.02
N ILE A 76 -3.22 -2.33 -3.91
CA ILE A 76 -2.95 -1.35 -4.96
C ILE A 76 -1.76 -1.85 -5.75
N ILE A 77 -1.98 -2.04 -7.05
CA ILE A 77 -1.03 -2.68 -7.94
C ILE A 77 -0.69 -1.70 -9.05
N ILE A 78 0.61 -1.45 -9.22
CA ILE A 78 1.14 -0.57 -10.26
C ILE A 78 2.03 -1.41 -11.16
N GLU A 79 1.75 -1.42 -12.45
CA GLU A 79 2.53 -2.13 -13.46
C GLU A 79 3.06 -1.15 -14.50
N TRP A 80 4.29 -1.39 -14.99
CA TRP A 80 4.92 -0.56 -16.02
C TRP A 80 5.71 -1.37 -17.05
N SER A 81 5.34 -2.63 -17.28
CA SER A 81 5.97 -3.50 -18.28
C SER A 81 5.63 -3.12 -19.72
N SER A 82 4.39 -2.71 -19.97
CA SER A 82 3.85 -2.33 -21.30
C SER A 82 3.15 -0.96 -21.30
N GLY A 83 3.45 -0.11 -20.31
CA GLY A 83 2.75 1.15 -20.04
C GLY A 83 2.33 1.23 -18.57
N LEU A 84 2.06 2.45 -18.07
CA LEU A 84 1.65 2.63 -16.67
C LEU A 84 0.19 2.21 -16.48
N GLU A 85 -0.02 1.14 -15.73
CA GLU A 85 -1.34 0.63 -15.37
C GLU A 85 -1.49 0.52 -13.87
N LEU A 86 -2.62 1.00 -13.34
CA LEU A 86 -2.95 0.94 -11.93
C LEU A 86 -4.21 0.08 -11.75
N PHE A 87 -4.18 -0.80 -10.75
CA PHE A 87 -5.31 -1.65 -10.39
C PHE A 87 -5.55 -1.62 -8.88
N GLU A 88 -6.81 -1.70 -8.51
CA GLU A 88 -7.25 -2.02 -7.15
C GLU A 88 -7.87 -3.41 -7.16
N LEU A 89 -7.29 -4.31 -6.36
CA LEU A 89 -7.84 -5.64 -6.12
C LEU A 89 -8.31 -5.69 -4.67
N ARG A 90 -9.61 -5.91 -4.46
CA ARG A 90 -10.20 -6.15 -3.14
C ARG A 90 -10.69 -7.59 -3.04
N TRP A 91 -10.23 -8.30 -2.03
CA TRP A 91 -10.75 -9.61 -1.65
C TRP A 91 -11.60 -9.43 -0.40
N ASP A 92 -12.91 -9.62 -0.51
CA ASP A 92 -13.86 -9.41 0.60
C ASP A 92 -14.08 -10.66 1.48
N GLY A 93 -13.38 -11.77 1.19
CA GLY A 93 -13.57 -13.07 1.84
C GLY A 93 -14.46 -14.04 1.04
N VAL A 94 -15.21 -13.53 0.06
CA VAL A 94 -16.15 -14.31 -0.76
C VAL A 94 -15.85 -14.14 -2.25
N LYS A 95 -15.59 -12.90 -2.67
CA LYS A 95 -15.42 -12.50 -4.07
C LYS A 95 -14.22 -11.57 -4.23
N LYS A 96 -13.51 -11.80 -5.33
CA LYS A 96 -12.50 -10.88 -5.85
C LYS A 96 -13.18 -9.76 -6.63
N HIS A 97 -12.83 -8.52 -6.30
CA HIS A 97 -13.20 -7.31 -7.04
C HIS A 97 -11.94 -6.72 -7.62
N LEU A 98 -11.88 -6.57 -8.94
CA LEU A 98 -10.74 -5.99 -9.64
C LEU A 98 -11.22 -4.76 -10.41
N LYS A 99 -10.57 -3.63 -10.17
CA LYS A 99 -10.87 -2.35 -10.81
C LYS A 99 -9.61 -1.77 -11.41
N LYS A 100 -9.64 -1.41 -12.70
CA LYS A 100 -8.61 -0.56 -13.31
C LYS A 100 -8.81 0.88 -12.85
N LEU A 101 -7.74 1.51 -12.42
CA LEU A 101 -7.73 2.88 -11.89
C LEU A 101 -7.22 3.85 -12.95
N GLU A 102 -7.60 5.12 -12.77
CA GLU A 102 -7.02 6.22 -13.55
C GLU A 102 -5.62 6.57 -13.01
N ASN A 103 -4.75 7.03 -13.92
CA ASN A 103 -3.40 7.47 -13.60
C ASN A 103 -3.41 8.89 -12.99
N LYS A 104 -4.08 9.04 -11.85
CA LYS A 104 -4.20 10.29 -11.08
C LYS A 104 -3.90 10.06 -9.60
N ALA A 105 -3.52 11.13 -8.92
CA ALA A 105 -3.28 11.13 -7.48
C ALA A 105 -4.54 10.67 -6.72
N GLN A 106 -4.35 9.71 -5.82
CA GLN A 106 -5.43 9.05 -5.06
C GLN A 106 -4.94 8.75 -3.64
N LEU A 107 -5.87 8.76 -2.69
CA LEU A 107 -5.62 8.39 -1.31
C LEU A 107 -6.40 7.12 -0.98
N TRP A 108 -5.73 6.17 -0.34
CA TRP A 108 -6.37 5.00 0.24
C TRP A 108 -6.27 5.02 1.77
N SER A 109 -7.23 4.39 2.43
CA SER A 109 -7.29 4.26 3.88
C SER A 109 -7.84 2.88 4.23
N SER A 110 -7.17 2.17 5.14
CA SER A 110 -7.53 0.81 5.55
C SER A 110 -8.97 0.76 6.08
N SER A 111 -9.83 -0.08 5.49
CA SER A 111 -11.24 -0.19 5.90
C SER A 111 -11.40 -0.71 7.32
N SER A 112 -10.44 -1.51 7.79
CA SER A 112 -10.42 -2.05 9.15
C SER A 112 -10.11 -1.01 10.23
N LEU A 113 -9.58 0.17 9.88
CA LEU A 113 -9.08 1.17 10.85
C LEU A 113 -9.91 2.46 10.90
N TYR A 114 -10.60 2.77 9.80
CA TYR A 114 -11.27 4.05 9.59
C TYR A 114 -12.69 3.83 9.06
N ASN A 115 -13.67 4.41 9.74
CA ASN A 115 -15.04 4.47 9.24
C ASN A 115 -15.16 5.53 8.12
N GLU A 116 -16.33 5.58 7.46
CA GLU A 116 -16.58 6.52 6.35
C GLU A 116 -16.36 7.99 6.74
N THR A 117 -16.77 8.40 7.94
CA THR A 117 -16.54 9.77 8.43
C THR A 117 -15.06 10.13 8.46
N VAL A 118 -14.21 9.24 8.98
CA VAL A 118 -12.76 9.46 9.04
C VAL A 118 -12.13 9.39 7.65
N LYS A 119 -12.55 8.44 6.79
CA LYS A 119 -12.08 8.37 5.40
C LYS A 119 -12.37 9.67 4.65
N ASN A 120 -13.57 10.23 4.82
CA ASN A 120 -13.96 11.51 4.23
C ASN A 120 -13.13 12.69 4.76
N LYS A 121 -12.84 12.74 6.07
CA LYS A 121 -11.94 13.78 6.64
C LYS A 121 -10.54 13.69 6.01
N ARG A 122 -9.96 12.48 5.92
CA ARG A 122 -8.63 12.26 5.30
C ARG A 122 -8.63 12.62 3.81
N GLN A 123 -9.70 12.29 3.09
CA GLN A 123 -9.86 12.68 1.69
C GLN A 123 -9.96 14.21 1.54
N GLY A 124 -10.63 14.90 2.45
CA GLY A 124 -10.69 16.36 2.48
C GLY A 124 -9.31 17.00 2.69
N LEU A 125 -8.50 16.45 3.61
CA LEU A 125 -7.12 16.89 3.83
C LEU A 125 -6.27 16.67 2.57
N PHE A 126 -6.39 15.52 1.92
CA PHE A 126 -5.66 15.21 0.70
C PHE A 126 -6.07 16.12 -0.46
N ASN A 127 -7.37 16.36 -0.67
CA ASN A 127 -7.85 17.27 -1.71
C ASN A 127 -7.36 18.71 -1.47
N SER A 128 -7.34 19.15 -0.20
CA SER A 128 -6.82 20.47 0.17
C SER A 128 -5.31 20.56 -0.11
N TRP A 129 -4.56 19.52 0.24
CA TRP A 129 -3.13 19.42 -0.07
C TRP A 129 -2.89 19.44 -1.59
N LEU A 130 -3.63 18.66 -2.39
CA LEU A 130 -3.51 18.67 -3.84
C LEU A 130 -3.77 20.05 -4.46
N LYS A 131 -4.74 20.80 -3.93
CA LYS A 131 -5.09 22.14 -4.42
C LYS A 131 -4.01 23.18 -4.08
N ASN A 132 -3.39 23.05 -2.92
CA ASN A 132 -2.44 24.03 -2.39
C ASN A 132 -0.98 23.76 -2.80
N ASN A 133 -0.72 22.64 -3.47
CA ASN A 133 0.63 22.26 -3.90
C ASN A 133 0.69 22.15 -5.42
N SER A 134 1.63 22.87 -6.02
CA SER A 134 1.96 22.80 -7.44
C SER A 134 3.04 21.76 -7.75
N GLU A 135 3.76 21.30 -6.74
CA GLU A 135 4.83 20.30 -6.86
C GLU A 135 4.48 19.04 -6.07
N TYR A 136 4.63 17.88 -6.71
CA TYR A 136 4.41 16.57 -6.10
C TYR A 136 5.73 15.79 -6.02
N ASN A 137 6.74 16.43 -5.45
CA ASN A 137 8.02 15.79 -5.21
C ASN A 137 7.95 14.90 -3.94
N GLU A 138 8.95 14.05 -3.77
CA GLU A 138 9.02 13.09 -2.65
C GLU A 138 8.99 13.76 -1.28
N HIS A 139 9.65 14.91 -1.13
CA HIS A 139 9.68 15.65 0.12
C HIS A 139 8.27 16.12 0.52
N GLU A 140 7.55 16.76 -0.39
CA GLU A 140 6.18 17.24 -0.15
C GLU A 140 5.21 16.09 0.17
N ILE A 141 5.33 14.96 -0.53
CA ILE A 141 4.51 13.77 -0.27
C ILE A 141 4.82 13.20 1.12
N MET A 142 6.09 13.13 1.50
CA MET A 142 6.51 12.65 2.82
C MET A 142 6.05 13.59 3.94
N GLN A 143 6.13 14.91 3.73
CA GLN A 143 5.60 15.90 4.66
C GLN A 143 4.09 15.76 4.85
N PHE A 144 3.32 15.59 3.77
CA PHE A 144 1.88 15.33 3.85
C PHE A 144 1.58 14.09 4.71
N HIS A 145 2.35 13.01 4.53
CA HIS A 145 2.19 11.79 5.32
C HIS A 145 2.68 11.91 6.77
N HIS A 146 3.48 12.94 7.07
CA HIS A 146 3.94 13.27 8.42
C HIS A 146 3.02 14.27 9.14
N LEU A 147 2.04 14.85 8.43
CA LEU A 147 1.17 15.90 8.93
C LEU A 147 0.50 15.52 10.26
N GLU A 148 0.73 16.34 11.27
CA GLU A 148 0.00 16.29 12.53
C GLU A 148 -1.31 17.08 12.40
N THR A 149 -2.39 16.52 12.94
CA THR A 149 -3.71 17.13 12.89
C THR A 149 -4.26 17.32 14.31
N ASP A 150 -5.29 18.13 14.43
CA ASP A 150 -6.09 18.30 15.65
C ASP A 150 -6.68 16.98 16.20
N ASP A 151 -6.88 15.99 15.33
CA ASP A 151 -7.31 14.64 15.66
C ASP A 151 -6.20 13.61 15.40
N PRO A 152 -5.20 13.48 16.29
CA PRO A 152 -4.05 12.59 16.07
C PRO A 152 -4.43 11.12 15.95
N LYS A 153 -5.60 10.70 16.47
CA LYS A 153 -6.08 9.31 16.38
C LYS A 153 -6.57 8.96 14.97
N ASN A 154 -6.97 9.95 14.18
CA ASN A 154 -7.57 9.75 12.86
C ASN A 154 -6.89 10.55 11.73
N GLY A 155 -5.91 11.39 12.06
CA GLY A 155 -5.09 12.15 11.12
C GLY A 155 -4.27 11.27 10.18
N ILE A 156 -3.62 11.90 9.19
CA ILE A 156 -2.82 11.18 8.17
C ILE A 156 -1.76 10.32 8.84
N ARG A 157 -0.97 10.93 9.74
CA ARG A 157 -0.12 10.22 10.71
C ARG A 157 -0.95 9.81 11.92
N MET A 158 -1.20 8.51 12.07
CA MET A 158 -2.02 7.98 13.15
C MET A 158 -1.21 7.83 14.44
N LYS A 159 -1.71 8.37 15.54
CA LYS A 159 -1.19 8.19 16.90
C LYS A 159 -2.33 7.71 17.81
N ARG A 160 -2.44 6.39 18.02
CA ARG A 160 -3.31 5.77 19.04
C ARG A 160 -2.43 4.96 20.01
N ASP A 161 -2.93 4.71 21.21
CA ASP A 161 -2.14 4.10 22.29
C ASP A 161 -1.65 2.68 21.95
N LEU A 162 -2.47 1.89 21.25
CA LEU A 162 -2.15 0.50 20.86
C LEU A 162 -1.65 0.35 19.42
N PHE A 163 -2.00 1.29 18.54
CA PHE A 163 -1.66 1.24 17.12
C PHE A 163 -1.29 2.63 16.63
N CYS A 164 -0.09 2.79 16.10
CA CYS A 164 0.37 4.06 15.56
C CYS A 164 1.12 3.85 14.23
N SER A 165 1.30 4.92 13.48
CA SER A 165 2.20 4.95 12.34
C SER A 165 3.64 4.80 12.83
N VAL A 166 4.24 3.65 12.55
CA VAL A 166 5.63 3.33 12.95
C VAL A 166 6.66 3.65 11.88
N SER A 167 6.23 3.78 10.63
CA SER A 167 7.12 4.11 9.50
C SER A 167 6.37 4.79 8.37
N LEU A 168 7.15 5.41 7.47
CA LEU A 168 6.73 5.89 6.16
C LEU A 168 7.59 5.19 5.10
N SER A 169 6.97 4.79 3.99
CA SER A 169 7.69 4.30 2.82
C SER A 169 7.24 5.08 1.60
N CYS A 170 8.19 5.70 0.90
CA CYS A 170 7.97 6.37 -0.37
C CYS A 170 8.74 5.63 -1.45
N ILE A 171 8.05 5.30 -2.54
CA ILE A 171 8.69 4.75 -3.74
C ILE A 171 8.47 5.74 -4.87
N LYS A 172 9.59 6.24 -5.41
CA LYS A 172 9.61 7.18 -6.52
C LYS A 172 10.23 6.50 -7.73
N LYS A 173 9.56 6.60 -8.86
CA LYS A 173 10.05 6.10 -10.14
C LYS A 173 10.11 7.22 -11.16
N ILE A 174 11.30 7.46 -11.71
CA ILE A 174 11.50 8.35 -12.86
C ILE A 174 12.27 7.56 -13.91
N ASN A 175 11.67 7.35 -15.08
CA ASN A 175 12.23 6.52 -16.15
C ASN A 175 12.61 5.12 -15.60
N ASN A 176 13.88 4.73 -15.70
CA ASN A 176 14.38 3.43 -15.21
C ASN A 176 14.96 3.49 -13.79
N ASN A 177 14.93 4.66 -13.14
CA ASN A 177 15.42 4.83 -11.79
C ASN A 177 14.26 4.70 -10.81
N ILE A 178 14.43 3.83 -9.83
CA ILE A 178 13.50 3.67 -8.72
C ILE A 178 14.27 3.97 -7.44
N SER A 179 13.78 4.90 -6.62
CA SER A 179 14.24 5.10 -5.25
C SER A 179 13.17 4.64 -4.28
N TRP A 180 13.59 4.02 -3.19
CA TRP A 180 12.74 3.68 -2.06
C TRP A 180 13.31 4.33 -0.80
N THR A 181 12.59 5.31 -0.27
CA THR A 181 12.86 5.94 1.01
C THR A 181 12.01 5.30 2.10
N TYR A 182 12.65 4.80 3.15
CA TYR A 182 12.02 4.27 4.35
C TYR A 182 12.40 5.15 5.54
N LYS A 183 11.39 5.74 6.19
CA LYS A 183 11.57 6.50 7.43
C LYS A 183 10.95 5.74 8.60
N ASP A 184 11.78 5.34 9.54
CA ASP A 184 11.37 4.78 10.82
C ASP A 184 10.96 5.94 11.75
N LEU A 185 9.68 6.00 12.12
CA LEU A 185 9.13 7.09 12.94
C LEU A 185 9.39 6.90 14.44
N ILE A 186 9.87 5.73 14.86
CA ILE A 186 10.19 5.42 16.26
C ILE A 186 11.62 5.82 16.57
N SER A 187 12.56 5.44 15.69
CA SER A 187 13.99 5.75 15.85
C SER A 187 14.43 7.03 15.14
N ASP A 188 13.52 7.67 14.39
CA ASP A 188 13.76 8.84 13.52
C ASP A 188 14.95 8.64 12.56
N LYS A 189 15.05 7.44 12.00
CA LYS A 189 16.07 7.07 11.01
C LYS A 189 15.46 6.98 9.62
N GLU A 190 16.22 7.43 8.64
CA GLU A 190 15.85 7.36 7.23
C GLU A 190 16.86 6.52 6.45
N TYR A 191 16.34 5.71 5.54
CA TYR A 191 17.10 4.80 4.69
C TYR A 191 16.64 5.00 3.26
N VAL A 192 17.58 5.10 2.31
CA VAL A 192 17.27 5.29 0.90
C VAL A 192 17.99 4.23 0.09
N GLU A 193 17.22 3.48 -0.70
CA GLU A 193 17.73 2.45 -1.60
C GLU A 193 17.44 2.83 -3.05
N SER A 194 18.45 2.68 -3.91
CA SER A 194 18.31 2.89 -5.36
C SER A 194 18.28 1.56 -6.08
N LEU A 195 17.22 1.36 -6.86
CA LEU A 195 16.89 0.10 -7.49
C LEU A 195 16.88 0.26 -9.01
N LYS A 196 17.37 -0.78 -9.70
CA LYS A 196 17.30 -0.93 -11.16
C LYS A 196 16.47 -2.17 -11.49
N LEU A 197 15.26 -1.94 -12.01
CA LEU A 197 14.27 -2.97 -12.38
C LEU A 197 13.90 -2.90 -13.86
#